data_AF-A0AA37Q2P0-F1
#
_entry.id   AF-A0AA37Q2P0-F1
#
_cell.length_a   1.000
_cell.length_b   1.000
_cell.length_c   1.000
_cell.angle_alpha   90.00
_cell.angle_beta   90.00
_cell.angle_gamma   90.00
#
_symmetry.space_group_name_H-M   'P 1'
#
loop_
_entity.id
_entity.type
_entity.pdbx_description
1 polymer ?
#
loop_
_entity_poly.entity_id
_entity_poly.type
_entity_poly.pdbx_seq_one_letter_code
_entity_poly.pdbx_strand_id
1 'polypeptide(L)'
;MGVAALIDTAPHTVMHGDAHPGNMYFHGGKAGLLDWQAVRRGHPSRELAYTLITSLTPEDRRATQRDLLDDYRRALAAAGGPQLDRDELWLRFRQAALYAYAAPLITAGMGGMQVEDIAMEGLRRGVAALEDLETVAALKSSL
;
A
#
# COMPACT_ATOMS: atom_id res chain seq x y z
N MET A 1 14.97 -15.91 -1.80
CA MET A 1 14.89 -14.46 -1.54
C MET A 1 13.86 -14.23 -0.44
N GLY A 2 14.04 -13.25 0.47
CA GLY A 2 13.00 -12.93 1.46
C GLY A 2 11.81 -12.22 0.81
N VAL A 3 10.61 -12.33 1.40
CA VAL A 3 9.37 -11.71 0.87
C VAL A 3 9.51 -10.20 0.63
N ALA A 4 10.22 -9.49 1.52
CA ALA A 4 10.49 -8.06 1.34
C ALA A 4 11.29 -7.76 0.07
N ALA A 5 12.28 -8.60 -0.27
CA ALA A 5 13.07 -8.44 -1.50
C ALA A 5 12.25 -8.75 -2.76
N LEU A 6 11.33 -9.73 -2.69
CA LEU A 6 10.41 -10.03 -3.78
C LEU A 6 9.50 -8.82 -4.07
N ILE A 7 8.87 -8.27 -3.03
CA ILE A 7 7.96 -7.12 -3.15
C ILE A 7 8.68 -5.90 -3.73
N ASP A 8 9.95 -5.71 -3.36
CA ASP A 8 10.72 -4.51 -3.66
C ASP A 8 11.67 -4.69 -4.87
N THR A 9 11.35 -5.60 -5.79
CA THR A 9 12.07 -5.72 -7.06
C THR A 9 11.63 -4.63 -8.05
N ALA A 10 12.53 -4.28 -8.97
CA ALA A 10 12.33 -3.20 -9.95
C ALA A 10 11.04 -3.39 -10.79
N PRO A 11 10.45 -2.30 -11.33
CA PRO A 11 10.93 -0.91 -11.34
C PRO A 11 10.73 -0.17 -10.00
N HIS A 12 11.59 0.80 -9.72
CA HIS A 12 11.51 1.58 -8.49
C HIS A 12 11.06 3.02 -8.74
N THR A 13 10.33 3.55 -7.77
CA THR A 13 9.89 4.94 -7.66
C THR A 13 10.40 5.53 -6.34
N VAL A 14 10.25 6.85 -6.15
CA VAL A 14 10.35 7.45 -4.82
C VAL A 14 9.00 7.33 -4.15
N MET A 15 8.98 6.66 -3.01
CA MET A 15 7.81 6.45 -2.16
C MET A 15 7.93 7.30 -0.90
N HIS A 16 6.79 7.81 -0.43
CA HIS A 16 6.65 8.39 0.90
C HIS A 16 7.06 7.40 2.00
N GLY A 17 6.71 6.13 1.84
CA GLY A 17 7.06 5.04 2.75
C GLY A 17 6.12 4.88 3.96
N ASP A 18 5.35 5.92 4.29
CA ASP A 18 4.32 5.90 5.36
C ASP A 18 3.04 6.68 4.99
N ALA A 19 2.49 6.46 3.78
CA ALA A 19 1.32 7.17 3.25
C ALA A 19 -0.03 6.67 3.79
N HIS A 20 -0.20 6.60 5.12
CA HIS A 20 -1.47 6.26 5.76
C HIS A 20 -2.38 7.50 5.92
N PRO A 21 -3.69 7.36 6.23
CA PRO A 21 -4.61 8.49 6.39
C PRO A 21 -4.15 9.62 7.31
N GLY A 22 -3.47 9.29 8.41
CA GLY A 22 -2.92 10.30 9.33
C GLY A 22 -1.83 11.22 8.74
N ASN A 23 -1.22 10.83 7.61
CA ASN A 23 -0.20 11.60 6.90
C ASN A 23 -0.73 12.22 5.61
N MET A 24 -2.04 12.11 5.35
CA MET A 24 -2.69 12.73 4.19
C MET A 24 -3.45 13.99 4.59
N TYR A 25 -3.38 15.03 3.76
CA TYR A 25 -4.19 16.23 3.92
C TYR A 25 -4.84 16.64 2.59
N PHE A 26 -5.91 17.42 2.69
CA PHE A 26 -6.60 17.98 1.54
C PHE A 26 -6.67 19.51 1.65
N HIS A 27 -6.27 20.21 0.60
CA HIS A 27 -6.31 21.66 0.54
C HIS A 27 -6.60 22.13 -0.90
N GLY A 28 -7.60 23.01 -1.06
CA GLY A 28 -7.95 23.56 -2.37
C GLY A 28 -8.31 22.52 -3.44
N GLY A 29 -8.97 21.42 -3.04
CA GLY A 29 -9.33 20.32 -3.93
C GLY A 29 -8.18 19.39 -4.32
N LYS A 30 -7.02 19.52 -3.68
CA LYS A 30 -5.84 18.67 -3.90
C LYS A 30 -5.50 17.88 -2.65
N ALA A 31 -4.97 16.67 -2.84
CA ALA A 31 -4.37 15.88 -1.78
C ALA A 31 -2.87 16.17 -1.67
N GLY A 32 -2.31 16.00 -0.48
CA GLY A 32 -0.87 16.04 -0.23
C GLY A 32 -0.48 15.11 0.92
N LEU A 33 0.82 14.92 1.09
CA LEU A 33 1.42 14.09 2.13
C LEU A 33 2.27 14.93 3.09
N LEU A 34 2.11 14.66 4.39
CA LEU A 34 2.95 15.17 5.47
C LEU A 34 3.93 14.07 5.90
N ASP A 35 4.97 14.48 6.63
CA ASP A 35 5.87 13.56 7.33
C ASP A 35 6.69 12.60 6.45
N TRP A 36 7.58 13.19 5.65
CA TRP A 36 8.45 12.49 4.70
C TRP A 36 9.65 11.75 5.34
N GLN A 37 9.65 11.51 6.66
CA GLN A 37 10.79 10.87 7.35
C GLN A 37 11.02 9.42 6.93
N ALA A 38 10.00 8.74 6.39
CA ALA A 38 10.06 7.34 5.96
C ALA A 38 10.40 7.16 4.46
N VAL A 39 10.72 8.25 3.77
CA VAL A 39 10.97 8.30 2.32
C VAL A 39 11.96 7.23 1.88
N ARG A 40 11.65 6.55 0.77
CA ARG A 40 12.47 5.45 0.27
C ARG A 40 12.31 5.24 -1.22
N ARG A 41 13.31 4.59 -1.81
CA ARG A 41 13.25 4.04 -3.15
C ARG A 41 12.72 2.60 -3.08
N GLY A 42 11.75 2.26 -3.92
CA GLY A 42 11.20 0.89 -3.98
C GLY A 42 10.09 0.73 -4.99
N HIS A 43 9.51 -0.48 -5.08
CA HIS A 43 8.42 -0.76 -6.01
C HIS A 43 7.11 -0.09 -5.54
N PRO A 44 6.40 0.66 -6.40
CA PRO A 44 5.25 1.48 -5.99
C PRO A 44 4.08 0.67 -5.42
N SER A 45 3.97 -0.62 -5.75
CA SER A 45 2.91 -1.49 -5.18
C SER A 45 2.92 -1.54 -3.67
N ARG A 46 4.08 -1.36 -3.02
CA ARG A 46 4.18 -1.32 -1.56
C ARG A 46 3.46 -0.11 -0.97
N GLU A 47 3.68 1.06 -1.55
CA GLU A 47 2.99 2.29 -1.14
C GLU A 47 1.51 2.24 -1.47
N LEU A 48 1.14 1.74 -2.66
CA LEU A 48 -0.25 1.60 -3.07
C LEU A 48 -1.01 0.64 -2.15
N ALA A 49 -0.43 -0.52 -1.83
CA ALA A 49 -1.01 -1.47 -0.88
C ALA A 49 -1.23 -0.81 0.48
N TYR A 50 -0.19 -0.17 1.03
CA TYR A 50 -0.30 0.50 2.32
C TYR A 50 -1.38 1.59 2.33
N THR A 51 -1.35 2.48 1.33
CA THR A 51 -2.28 3.61 1.22
C THR A 51 -3.71 3.12 1.07
N LEU A 52 -4.00 2.26 0.09
CA LEU A 52 -5.37 1.84 -0.20
C LEU A 52 -5.96 0.99 0.94
N ILE A 53 -5.18 0.07 1.51
CA ILE A 53 -5.66 -0.83 2.57
C ILE A 53 -5.90 -0.06 3.87
N THR A 54 -5.05 0.88 4.23
CA THR A 54 -5.23 1.66 5.46
C THR A 54 -6.27 2.76 5.31
N SER A 55 -6.52 3.26 4.09
CA SER A 55 -7.44 4.39 3.87
C SER A 55 -8.87 4.00 3.57
N LEU A 56 -9.10 2.89 2.86
CA LEU A 56 -10.43 2.49 2.41
C LEU A 56 -11.06 1.47 3.36
N THR A 57 -12.39 1.45 3.43
CA THR A 57 -13.10 0.31 3.99
C THR A 57 -12.84 -0.94 3.11
N PRO A 58 -12.95 -2.17 3.64
CA PRO A 58 -12.80 -3.37 2.81
C PRO A 58 -13.79 -3.41 1.63
N GLU A 59 -15.01 -2.88 1.82
CA GLU A 59 -16.03 -2.78 0.78
C GLU A 59 -15.61 -1.82 -0.34
N ASP A 60 -15.26 -0.58 0.00
CA ASP A 60 -14.82 0.42 -0.97
C ASP A 60 -13.56 -0.04 -1.70
N ARG A 61 -12.62 -0.65 -0.98
CA ARG A 61 -11.40 -1.19 -1.57
C ARG A 61 -11.73 -2.26 -2.61
N ARG A 62 -12.59 -3.24 -2.28
CA ARG A 62 -12.97 -4.29 -3.25
C ARG A 62 -13.62 -3.69 -4.50
N ALA A 63 -14.44 -2.65 -4.33
CA ALA A 63 -15.12 -1.98 -5.42
C ALA A 63 -14.18 -1.16 -6.32
N THR A 64 -13.11 -0.56 -5.77
CA THR A 64 -12.34 0.50 -6.47
C THR A 64 -10.86 0.21 -6.71
N GLN A 65 -10.24 -0.74 -5.99
CA GLN A 65 -8.77 -0.90 -5.99
C GLN A 65 -8.18 -1.17 -7.37
N ARG A 66 -8.86 -1.93 -8.23
CA ARG A 66 -8.36 -2.23 -9.58
C ARG A 66 -8.32 -0.97 -10.44
N ASP A 67 -9.38 -0.16 -10.38
CA ASP A 67 -9.47 1.09 -11.12
C ASP A 67 -8.45 2.11 -10.59
N LEU A 68 -8.25 2.19 -9.27
CA LEU A 68 -7.24 3.05 -8.65
C LEU A 68 -5.80 2.65 -9.04
N LEU A 69 -5.50 1.36 -9.13
CA LEU A 69 -4.20 0.88 -9.63
C LEU A 69 -4.03 1.21 -11.12
N ASP A 70 -5.08 1.06 -11.92
CA ASP A 70 -5.10 1.43 -13.33
C ASP A 70 -4.91 2.94 -13.53
N ASP A 71 -5.52 3.77 -12.69
CA ASP A 71 -5.36 5.22 -12.69
C ASP A 71 -3.94 5.61 -12.31
N TYR A 72 -3.40 5.02 -11.25
CA TYR A 72 -2.03 5.26 -10.81
C TYR A 72 -1.02 4.92 -11.90
N ARG A 73 -1.08 3.74 -12.53
CA ARG A 73 -0.11 3.38 -13.58
C ARG A 73 -0.17 4.32 -14.78
N ARG A 74 -1.37 4.81 -15.15
CA ARG A 74 -1.52 5.79 -16.24
C ARG A 74 -0.94 7.15 -15.85
N ALA A 75 -1.23 7.62 -14.64
CA ALA A 75 -0.71 8.87 -14.12
C ALA A 75 0.83 8.84 -13.98
N LEU A 76 1.38 7.74 -13.46
CA LEU A 76 2.83 7.54 -13.32
C LEU A 76 3.53 7.59 -14.68
N ALA A 77 3.01 6.85 -15.65
CA ALA A 77 3.51 6.86 -17.03
C ALA A 77 3.46 8.27 -17.66
N ALA A 78 2.33 8.97 -17.51
CA ALA A 78 2.15 10.33 -18.05
C ALA A 78 3.11 11.35 -17.41
N ALA A 79 3.50 11.12 -16.15
CA ALA A 79 4.50 11.92 -15.43
C ALA A 79 5.96 11.55 -15.77
N GLY A 80 6.19 10.65 -16.72
CA GLY A 80 7.54 10.20 -17.12
C GLY A 80 8.11 9.07 -16.26
N GLY A 81 7.28 8.46 -15.41
CA GLY A 81 7.63 7.27 -14.63
C GLY A 81 7.63 5.97 -15.46
N PRO A 82 7.96 4.84 -14.83
CA PRO A 82 7.97 3.55 -15.50
C PRO A 82 6.57 3.13 -15.96
N GLN A 83 6.50 2.42 -17.08
CA GLN A 83 5.29 1.73 -17.50
C GLN A 83 5.12 0.49 -16.64
N LEU A 84 3.97 0.39 -15.97
CA LEU A 84 3.62 -0.79 -15.16
C LEU A 84 2.57 -1.60 -15.91
N ASP A 85 2.84 -2.89 -16.09
CA ASP A 85 1.84 -3.83 -16.58
C ASP A 85 0.69 -3.97 -15.57
N ARG A 86 -0.53 -4.11 -16.07
CA ARG A 86 -1.75 -4.13 -15.26
C ARG A 86 -1.81 -5.37 -14.35
N ASP A 87 -1.57 -6.54 -14.93
CA ASP A 87 -1.73 -7.81 -14.23
C ASP A 87 -0.56 -8.05 -13.27
N GLU A 88 0.65 -7.64 -13.68
CA GLU A 88 1.81 -7.64 -12.80
C GLU A 88 1.62 -6.69 -11.62
N LEU A 89 1.16 -5.45 -11.84
CA LEU A 89 0.88 -4.51 -10.75
C LEU A 89 -0.18 -5.05 -9.78
N TRP A 90 -1.19 -5.74 -10.30
CA TRP A 90 -2.20 -6.40 -9.48
C TRP A 90 -1.59 -7.52 -8.61
N LEU A 91 -0.77 -8.39 -9.18
CA LEU A 91 -0.06 -9.42 -8.43
C LEU A 91 0.83 -8.81 -7.34
N ARG A 92 1.60 -7.78 -7.69
CA ARG A 92 2.49 -7.04 -6.78
C ARG A 92 1.74 -6.36 -5.65
N PHE A 93 0.57 -5.80 -5.92
CA PHE A 93 -0.30 -5.19 -4.91
C PHE A 93 -0.79 -6.22 -3.90
N ARG A 94 -1.24 -7.40 -4.38
CA ARG A 94 -1.68 -8.52 -3.52
C ARG A 94 -0.55 -9.03 -2.62
N GLN A 95 0.65 -9.15 -3.15
CA GLN A 95 1.85 -9.52 -2.40
C GLN A 95 2.22 -8.46 -1.35
N ALA A 96 2.16 -7.19 -1.75
CA ALA A 96 2.49 -6.04 -0.92
C ALA A 96 1.49 -5.80 0.24
N ALA A 97 0.29 -6.37 0.19
CA ALA A 97 -0.67 -6.30 1.28
C ALA A 97 -0.11 -6.83 2.62
N LEU A 98 0.90 -7.72 2.57
CA LEU A 98 1.62 -8.14 3.77
C LEU A 98 2.23 -6.96 4.54
N TYR A 99 2.76 -5.96 3.83
CA TYR A 99 3.29 -4.75 4.46
C TYR A 99 2.17 -3.92 5.11
N ALA A 100 1.01 -3.82 4.44
CA ALA A 100 -0.14 -3.10 4.94
C ALA A 100 -0.80 -3.75 6.18
N TYR A 101 -0.54 -5.04 6.42
CA TYR A 101 -0.84 -5.71 7.68
C TYR A 101 0.25 -5.50 8.73
N ALA A 102 1.52 -5.67 8.35
CA ALA A 102 2.63 -5.65 9.30
C ALA A 102 2.82 -4.28 9.96
N ALA A 103 2.66 -3.17 9.21
CA ALA A 103 2.84 -1.83 9.76
C ALA A 103 1.82 -1.49 10.87
N PRO A 104 0.50 -1.60 10.65
CA PRO A 104 -0.48 -1.38 11.73
C PRO A 104 -0.36 -2.36 12.89
N LEU A 105 0.02 -3.63 12.65
CA LEU A 105 0.28 -4.60 13.72
C LEU A 105 1.38 -4.12 14.67
N ILE A 106 2.48 -3.62 14.10
CA ILE A 106 3.60 -3.08 14.87
C ILE A 106 3.17 -1.84 15.65
N THR A 107 2.44 -0.93 15.01
CA THR A 107 1.90 0.29 15.64
C THR A 107 0.97 -0.04 16.81
N ALA A 108 0.05 -0.98 16.64
CA ALA A 108 -0.87 -1.42 17.68
C ALA A 108 -0.14 -2.15 18.82
N GLY A 109 0.81 -3.04 18.49
CA GLY A 109 1.51 -3.86 19.47
C GLY A 109 2.51 -3.08 20.33
N MET A 110 3.17 -2.06 19.79
CA MET A 110 4.08 -1.21 20.57
C MET A 110 3.35 -0.13 21.36
N GLY A 111 2.18 0.32 20.89
CA GLY A 111 1.41 1.40 21.52
C GLY A 111 2.09 2.77 21.43
N GLY A 112 1.34 3.83 21.74
CA GLY A 112 1.86 5.20 21.87
C GLY A 112 2.23 5.93 20.57
N MET A 113 2.24 5.26 19.42
CA MET A 113 2.50 5.88 18.10
C MET A 113 1.24 6.43 17.42
N GLN A 114 0.09 5.82 17.66
CA GLN A 114 -1.21 6.29 17.18
C GLN A 114 -2.26 6.10 18.30
N VAL A 115 -3.39 6.79 18.16
CA VAL A 115 -4.58 6.50 18.97
C VAL A 115 -4.94 5.03 18.76
N GLU A 116 -5.18 4.31 19.86
CA GLU A 116 -5.34 2.85 19.85
C GLU A 116 -6.41 2.38 18.87
N ASP A 117 -7.58 3.01 18.87
CA ASP A 117 -8.67 2.67 17.94
C ASP A 117 -8.28 2.84 16.46
N ILE A 118 -7.43 3.82 16.14
CA ILE A 118 -6.93 4.03 14.77
C ILE A 118 -5.96 2.92 14.39
N ALA A 119 -5.03 2.58 15.28
CA ALA A 119 -4.07 1.50 15.04
C ALA A 119 -4.78 0.14 14.87
N MET A 120 -5.79 -0.13 15.72
CA MET A 120 -6.59 -1.35 15.66
C MET A 120 -7.46 -1.41 14.40
N GLU A 121 -8.06 -0.30 13.95
CA GLU A 121 -8.81 -0.29 12.69
C GLU A 121 -7.89 -0.51 11.48
N GLY A 122 -6.68 0.09 11.48
CA GLY A 122 -5.66 -0.19 10.47
C GLY A 122 -5.29 -1.67 10.42
N LEU A 123 -5.10 -2.30 11.58
CA LEU A 123 -4.84 -3.73 11.70
C LEU A 123 -6.02 -4.57 11.17
N ARG A 124 -7.26 -4.23 11.54
CA ARG A 124 -8.46 -4.92 11.07
C ARG A 124 -8.58 -4.88 9.54
N ARG A 125 -8.32 -3.72 8.93
CA ARG A 125 -8.30 -3.56 7.46
C ARG A 125 -7.17 -4.37 6.82
N GLY A 126 -6.00 -4.39 7.46
CA GLY A 126 -4.85 -5.21 7.06
C GLY A 126 -5.19 -6.70 7.02
N VAL A 127 -5.79 -7.25 8.07
CA VAL A 127 -6.22 -8.66 8.13
C VAL A 127 -7.23 -8.98 7.03
N ALA A 128 -8.27 -8.15 6.88
CA ALA A 128 -9.24 -8.30 5.80
C ALA A 128 -8.61 -8.19 4.39
N ALA A 129 -7.47 -7.48 4.25
CA ALA A 129 -6.71 -7.43 3.00
C ALA A 129 -6.04 -8.75 2.67
N LEU A 130 -5.42 -9.39 3.66
CA LEU A 130 -4.68 -10.63 3.44
C LEU A 130 -5.60 -11.73 2.91
N GLU A 131 -6.84 -11.78 3.42
CA GLU A 131 -7.88 -12.71 2.98
C GLU A 131 -8.40 -12.34 1.58
N ASP A 132 -8.93 -11.11 1.41
CA ASP A 132 -9.53 -10.66 0.14
C ASP A 132 -8.58 -10.73 -1.05
N LEU A 133 -7.27 -10.51 -0.82
CA LEU A 133 -6.24 -10.49 -1.86
C LEU A 133 -5.54 -11.84 -2.01
N GLU A 134 -5.90 -12.83 -1.21
CA GLU A 134 -5.27 -14.14 -1.13
C GLU A 134 -3.73 -14.00 -1.07
N THR A 135 -3.23 -13.10 -0.21
CA THR A 135 -1.82 -12.65 -0.21
C THR A 135 -0.84 -13.81 -0.08
N VAL A 136 -1.17 -14.83 0.70
CA VAL A 136 -0.34 -16.04 0.85
C VAL A 136 -0.21 -16.80 -0.48
N ALA A 137 -1.29 -16.95 -1.22
CA ALA A 137 -1.27 -17.62 -2.53
C ALA A 137 -0.45 -16.80 -3.53
N ALA A 138 -0.66 -15.47 -3.56
CA ALA A 138 0.08 -14.55 -4.43
C ALA A 138 1.59 -14.52 -4.13
N LEU A 139 1.99 -14.69 -2.86
CA LEU A 139 3.40 -14.81 -2.48
C LEU A 139 3.99 -16.15 -2.92
N LYS A 140 3.25 -17.25 -2.70
CA LYS A 140 3.71 -18.61 -3.07
C LYS A 140 3.88 -18.80 -4.58
N SER A 141 3.11 -18.12 -5.41
CA SER A 141 3.24 -18.20 -6.87
C SER A 141 4.53 -17.59 -7.42
N SER A 142 5.32 -16.90 -6.60
CA SER A 142 6.53 -16.19 -7.00
C SER A 142 7.77 -16.62 -6.21
N LEU A 143 7.69 -17.75 -5.50
CA LEU A 143 8.79 -18.38 -4.76
C LEU A 143 9.42 -19.53 -5.54
#